data_AF-A0A925GTE8-F1
#
_entry.id   AF-A0A925GTE8-F1
#
_cell.length_a   1.000
_cell.length_b   1.000
_cell.length_c   1.000
_cell.angle_alpha   90.00
_cell.angle_beta   90.00
_cell.angle_gamma   90.00
#
_symmetry.space_group_name_H-M   'P 1'
#
loop_
_entity.id
_entity.type
_entity.pdbx_description
1 polymer ?
#
loop_
_entity_poly.entity_id
_entity_poly.type
_entity_poly.pdbx_seq_one_letter_code
_entity_poly.pdbx_strand_id
1 'polypeptide(L)'
;MDSIIRVEPTPLNLPWLFRMAWRDSRRNRSRLVLFVSSIVLGIAALVAINSFSDNLRSDIDGQAKELLGADLVINHNQPPTKPTRALLDSVTKRTRGARLSSESSFAPMVFFPENGGTRLVQVKALEG
;
A
#
# COMPACT_ATOMS: atom_id res chain seq x y z
N MET A 1 -48.96 -18.64 44.60
CA MET A 1 -48.52 -18.18 43.26
C MET A 1 -47.91 -16.80 43.52
N ASP A 2 -46.61 -16.59 43.70
CA ASP A 2 -45.42 -17.26 43.17
C ASP A 2 -44.23 -17.05 44.12
N SER A 3 -43.50 -18.10 44.47
CA SER A 3 -42.19 -17.97 45.11
C SER A 3 -41.12 -17.95 44.02
N ILE A 4 -40.69 -16.75 43.64
CA ILE A 4 -39.60 -16.54 42.69
C ILE A 4 -38.28 -16.98 43.32
N ILE A 5 -37.70 -18.05 42.76
CA ILE A 5 -36.38 -18.57 43.11
C ILE A 5 -35.34 -17.54 42.64
N ARG A 6 -34.67 -16.90 43.60
CA ARG A 6 -33.57 -15.97 43.35
C ARG A 6 -32.29 -16.80 43.19
N VAL A 7 -31.81 -16.98 41.96
CA VAL A 7 -30.53 -17.66 41.68
C VAL A 7 -29.41 -16.65 41.87
N GLU A 8 -28.56 -16.85 42.86
CA GLU A 8 -27.34 -16.03 43.02
C GLU A 8 -26.30 -16.38 41.94
N PRO A 9 -25.62 -15.38 41.34
CA PRO A 9 -24.60 -15.64 40.33
C PRO A 9 -23.37 -16.26 41.00
N THR A 10 -23.12 -17.55 40.72
CA THR A 10 -21.89 -18.22 41.16
C THR A 10 -20.67 -17.56 40.52
N PRO A 11 -19.60 -17.25 41.27
CA PRO A 11 -18.39 -16.68 40.70
C PRO A 11 -17.76 -17.68 39.71
N LEU A 12 -17.54 -17.22 38.48
CA LEU A 12 -16.91 -18.02 37.43
C LEU A 12 -15.47 -18.36 37.85
N ASN A 13 -15.21 -19.63 38.12
CA ASN A 13 -13.86 -20.12 38.41
C ASN A 13 -13.06 -20.25 37.10
N LEU A 14 -12.51 -19.12 36.64
CA LEU A 14 -11.70 -19.02 35.42
C LEU A 14 -10.54 -20.05 35.40
N PRO A 15 -9.75 -20.26 36.48
CA PRO A 15 -8.70 -21.28 36.49
C PRO A 15 -9.22 -22.69 36.20
N TRP A 16 -10.39 -23.04 36.74
CA TRP A 16 -10.99 -24.35 36.52
C TRP A 16 -11.50 -24.50 35.08
N LEU A 17 -12.11 -23.45 34.52
CA LEU A 17 -12.57 -23.42 33.12
C LEU A 17 -11.42 -23.58 32.13
N PHE A 18 -10.32 -22.83 32.32
CA PHE A 18 -9.12 -23.00 31.49
C PHE A 18 -8.52 -24.41 31.60
N ARG A 19 -8.51 -25.00 32.81
CA ARG A 19 -8.02 -26.37 33.02
C ARG A 19 -8.90 -27.42 32.33
N MET A 20 -10.22 -27.22 32.34
CA MET A 20 -11.17 -28.10 31.63
C MET A 20 -11.09 -27.91 30.11
N ALA A 21 -11.02 -26.67 29.62
CA ALA A 21 -10.82 -26.37 28.21
C ALA A 21 -9.49 -26.96 27.68
N TRP A 22 -8.41 -26.90 28.46
CA TRP A 22 -7.13 -27.53 28.09
C TRP A 22 -7.23 -29.06 28.06
N ARG A 23 -7.99 -29.68 28.97
CA ARG A 23 -8.25 -31.13 28.92
C ARG A 23 -9.07 -31.51 27.70
N ASP A 24 -10.09 -30.73 27.36
CA ASP A 24 -10.98 -30.98 26.24
C ASP A 24 -10.27 -30.78 24.88
N SER A 25 -9.51 -29.70 24.75
CA SER A 25 -8.63 -29.41 23.60
C SER A 25 -7.65 -30.55 23.29
N ARG A 26 -7.16 -31.26 24.32
CA ARG A 26 -6.25 -32.41 24.14
C ARG A 26 -6.91 -33.63 23.49
N ARG A 27 -8.24 -33.77 23.57
CA ARG A 27 -8.96 -34.94 23.03
C ARG A 27 -9.17 -34.87 21.51
N ASN A 28 -9.11 -33.67 20.90
CA ASN A 28 -9.35 -33.47 19.47
C ASN A 28 -8.30 -32.52 18.80
N ARG A 29 -7.01 -32.72 19.12
CA ARG A 29 -5.90 -31.84 18.71
C ARG A 29 -5.76 -31.65 17.20
N SER A 30 -5.98 -32.69 16.40
CA SER A 30 -5.78 -32.63 14.94
C SER A 30 -6.72 -31.63 14.26
N ARG A 31 -8.02 -31.69 14.59
CA ARG A 31 -9.02 -30.76 14.03
C ARG A 31 -8.80 -29.35 14.53
N LEU A 32 -8.50 -29.19 15.82
CA LEU A 32 -8.26 -27.87 16.41
C LEU A 32 -7.04 -27.17 15.78
N VAL A 33 -5.94 -27.90 15.57
CA VAL A 33 -4.75 -27.34 14.91
C VAL A 33 -5.07 -26.91 13.49
N LEU A 34 -5.81 -27.69 12.71
CA LEU A 34 -6.20 -27.30 11.34
C LEU A 34 -7.02 -25.99 11.33
N PHE A 35 -7.98 -25.85 12.24
CA PHE A 35 -8.78 -24.62 12.34
C PHE A 35 -7.95 -23.41 12.77
N VAL A 36 -7.14 -23.56 13.82
CA VAL A 36 -6.29 -22.47 14.33
C VAL A 36 -5.25 -22.06 13.29
N SER A 37 -4.62 -23.04 12.62
CA SER A 37 -3.65 -22.76 11.57
C SER A 37 -4.26 -21.98 10.42
N SER A 38 -5.48 -22.30 9.99
CA SER A 38 -6.16 -21.55 8.92
C SER A 38 -6.36 -20.07 9.30
N ILE A 39 -6.81 -19.80 10.52
CA ILE A 39 -7.01 -18.43 11.03
C ILE A 39 -5.66 -17.69 11.10
N VAL A 40 -4.65 -18.34 11.69
CA VAL A 40 -3.30 -17.76 11.82
C VAL A 40 -2.71 -17.46 10.44
N LEU A 41 -2.85 -18.39 9.48
CA LEU A 41 -2.33 -18.20 8.12
C LEU A 41 -3.00 -17.02 7.42
N GLY A 42 -4.32 -16.86 7.59
CA GLY A 42 -5.06 -15.74 7.02
C GLY A 42 -4.62 -14.38 7.59
N ILE A 43 -4.53 -14.27 8.92
CA ILE A 43 -4.08 -13.03 9.57
C ILE A 43 -2.61 -12.74 9.24
N ALA A 44 -1.76 -13.77 9.25
CA ALA A 44 -0.34 -13.65 8.91
C ALA A 44 -0.15 -13.16 7.47
N ALA A 45 -0.92 -13.70 6.51
CA ALA A 45 -0.86 -13.24 5.12
C ALA A 45 -1.28 -11.77 4.99
N LEU A 46 -2.36 -11.36 5.67
CA LEU A 46 -2.81 -9.97 5.64
C LEU A 46 -1.78 -9.01 6.23
N VAL A 47 -1.20 -9.35 7.39
CA VAL A 47 -0.16 -8.53 8.02
C VAL A 47 1.11 -8.51 7.19
N ALA A 48 1.53 -9.65 6.65
CA ALA A 48 2.72 -9.76 5.80
C ALA A 48 2.58 -8.91 4.53
N ILE A 49 1.43 -8.94 3.85
CA ILE A 49 1.19 -8.12 2.65
C ILE A 49 1.25 -6.63 2.98
N ASN A 50 0.58 -6.19 4.05
CA ASN A 50 0.60 -4.78 4.44
C ASN A 50 2.00 -4.33 4.84
N SER A 51 2.65 -5.07 5.74
CA SER A 51 4.02 -4.75 6.18
C SER A 51 5.01 -4.77 5.03
N PHE A 52 4.90 -5.74 4.12
CA PHE A 52 5.74 -5.80 2.94
C PHE A 52 5.50 -4.62 2.00
N SER A 53 4.24 -4.23 1.77
CA SER A 53 3.89 -3.04 0.98
C SER A 53 4.48 -1.78 1.60
N ASP A 54 4.36 -1.61 2.91
CA ASP A 54 4.86 -0.43 3.61
C ASP A 54 6.39 -0.36 3.57
N ASN A 55 7.06 -1.51 3.79
CA ASN A 55 8.51 -1.62 3.68
C ASN A 55 8.99 -1.33 2.25
N LEU A 56 8.32 -1.89 1.23
CA LEU A 56 8.65 -1.60 -0.17
C LEU A 56 8.49 -0.12 -0.49
N ARG A 57 7.41 0.52 -0.04
CA ARG A 57 7.20 1.96 -0.24
C ARG A 57 8.31 2.77 0.42
N SER A 58 8.66 2.44 1.66
CA SER A 58 9.73 3.11 2.39
C SER A 58 11.09 2.93 1.71
N ASP A 59 11.40 1.71 1.24
CA ASP A 59 12.66 1.41 0.55
C ASP A 59 12.72 2.10 -0.82
N ILE A 60 11.61 2.10 -1.56
CA ILE A 60 11.48 2.85 -2.82
C ILE A 60 11.66 4.33 -2.55
N ASP A 61 10.99 4.93 -1.58
CA ASP A 61 11.13 6.37 -1.28
C ASP A 61 12.57 6.71 -0.87
N GLY A 62 13.23 5.84 -0.10
CA GLY A 62 14.62 6.00 0.30
C GLY A 62 15.60 5.99 -0.89
N GLN A 63 15.48 4.99 -1.77
CA GLN A 63 16.35 4.87 -2.95
C GLN A 63 15.96 5.84 -4.07
N ALA A 64 14.67 6.10 -4.24
CA ALA A 64 14.16 7.05 -5.23
C ALA A 64 14.58 8.47 -4.90
N LYS A 65 14.74 8.84 -3.63
CA LYS A 65 15.27 10.17 -3.27
C LYS A 65 16.69 10.41 -3.79
N GLU A 66 17.51 9.36 -3.87
CA GLU A 66 18.85 9.42 -4.48
C GLU A 66 18.77 9.41 -6.03
N LEU A 67 17.85 8.62 -6.59
CA LEU A 67 17.63 8.52 -8.05
C LEU A 67 16.86 9.72 -8.64
N LEU A 68 16.13 10.49 -7.83
CA LEU A 68 15.28 11.60 -8.29
C LEU A 68 16.12 12.70 -8.96
N GLY A 69 17.39 12.84 -8.54
CA GLY A 69 18.32 13.83 -9.08
C GLY A 69 17.87 15.29 -8.89
N ALA A 70 16.79 15.51 -8.13
CA ALA A 70 16.12 16.80 -7.94
C ALA A 70 15.52 16.87 -6.54
N ASP A 71 15.49 18.08 -5.96
CA ASP A 71 14.86 18.32 -4.65
C ASP A 71 13.34 18.36 -4.72
N LEU A 72 12.77 18.67 -5.90
CA LEU A 72 11.33 18.81 -6.13
C LEU A 72 10.95 18.29 -7.52
N VAL A 73 9.96 17.40 -7.58
CA VAL A 73 9.33 16.94 -8.83
C VAL A 73 7.86 17.30 -8.82
N ILE A 74 7.41 17.95 -9.89
CA ILE A 74 6.02 18.38 -10.08
C ILE A 74 5.46 17.62 -11.27
N ASN A 75 4.55 16.69 -11.00
CA ASN A 75 3.85 15.91 -12.02
C ASN A 75 2.44 16.43 -12.22
N HIS A 76 2.03 16.62 -13.48
CA HIS A 76 0.69 17.07 -13.83
C HIS A 76 0.22 16.40 -15.13
N ASN A 77 -1.05 15.97 -15.17
CA ASN A 77 -1.62 15.26 -16.32
C ASN A 77 -2.13 16.21 -17.43
N GLN A 78 -2.04 17.52 -17.25
CA GLN A 78 -2.43 18.52 -18.26
C GLN A 78 -1.27 19.47 -18.53
N PRO A 79 -1.20 20.07 -19.74
CA PRO A 79 -0.17 21.05 -20.05
C PRO A 79 -0.21 22.23 -19.06
N PRO A 80 0.95 22.67 -18.53
CA PRO A 80 0.98 23.73 -17.53
C PRO A 80 0.51 25.05 -18.14
N THR A 81 -0.45 25.67 -17.46
CA THR A 81 -1.02 26.98 -17.83
C THR A 81 0.02 28.08 -17.73
N LYS A 82 -0.14 29.17 -18.50
CA LYS A 82 0.74 30.35 -18.47
C LYS A 82 1.09 30.85 -17.05
N PRO A 83 0.14 31.01 -16.10
CA PRO A 83 0.47 31.43 -14.74
C PRO A 83 1.37 30.42 -14.01
N THR A 84 1.11 29.12 -14.17
CA THR A 84 1.91 28.07 -13.53
C THR A 84 3.35 28.08 -14.02
N ARG A 85 3.56 28.26 -15.35
CA ARG A 85 4.90 28.42 -15.94
C ARG A 85 5.61 29.66 -15.41
N ALA A 86 4.93 30.80 -15.31
CA ALA A 86 5.51 32.02 -14.77
C ALA A 86 5.94 31.86 -13.29
N LEU A 87 5.19 31.08 -12.50
CA LEU A 87 5.55 30.76 -11.12
C LEU A 87 6.81 29.86 -11.07
N LEU A 88 6.86 28.79 -11.86
CA LEU A 88 8.04 27.92 -11.99
C LEU A 88 9.30 28.71 -12.38
N ASP A 89 9.19 29.60 -13.37
CA ASP A 89 10.28 30.48 -13.80
C ASP A 89 10.73 31.44 -12.69
N SER A 90 9.77 31.97 -11.91
CA SER A 90 10.07 32.89 -10.81
C SER A 90 10.84 32.22 -9.67
N VAL A 91 10.48 30.97 -9.35
CA VAL A 91 11.13 30.16 -8.30
C VAL A 91 12.55 29.78 -8.74
N THR A 92 12.71 29.40 -10.01
CA THR A 92 14.01 29.06 -10.60
C THR A 92 14.95 30.28 -10.61
N LYS A 93 14.46 31.45 -11.00
CA LYS A 93 15.26 32.70 -11.00
C LYS A 93 15.64 33.17 -9.59
N ARG A 94 14.77 32.94 -8.60
CA ARG A 94 15.02 33.34 -7.20
C ARG A 94 16.02 32.41 -6.51
N THR A 95 16.04 31.12 -6.89
CA THR A 95 16.93 30.11 -6.31
C THR A 95 18.21 30.03 -7.14
N ARG A 96 19.30 30.69 -6.70
CA ARG A 96 20.60 30.62 -7.38
C ARG A 96 21.06 29.16 -7.50
N GLY A 97 21.20 28.67 -8.73
CA GLY A 97 21.68 27.31 -9.02
C GLY A 97 20.57 26.28 -9.25
N ALA A 98 19.29 26.66 -9.19
CA ALA A 98 18.20 25.74 -9.54
C ALA A 98 18.27 25.35 -11.03
N ARG A 99 18.30 24.04 -11.30
CA ARG A 99 18.17 23.46 -12.64
C ARG A 99 16.73 22.98 -12.81
N LEU A 100 16.11 23.35 -13.92
CA LEU A 100 14.78 22.91 -14.28
C LEU A 100 14.89 21.91 -15.41
N SER A 101 14.41 20.69 -15.19
CA SER A 101 14.24 19.67 -16.22
C SER A 101 12.75 19.40 -16.39
N SER A 102 12.29 19.42 -17.63
CA SER A 102 10.91 19.17 -18.04
C SER A 102 10.83 17.85 -18.81
N GLU A 103 9.92 16.98 -18.37
CA GLU A 103 9.54 15.77 -19.11
C GLU A 103 8.07 15.86 -19.50
N SER A 104 7.76 15.57 -20.76
CA SER A 104 6.40 15.33 -21.24
C SER A 104 6.31 13.94 -21.82
N SER A 105 5.43 13.10 -21.28
CA SER A 105 5.24 11.73 -21.77
C SER A 105 3.77 11.44 -22.07
N PHE A 106 3.53 10.70 -23.15
CA PHE A 106 2.20 10.21 -23.51
C PHE A 106 2.32 8.86 -24.23
N ALA A 107 1.25 8.05 -24.19
CA ALA A 107 1.23 6.71 -24.77
C ALA A 107 0.33 6.66 -26.01
N PRO A 108 0.84 6.91 -27.23
CA PRO A 108 0.05 6.79 -28.45
C PRO A 108 -0.01 5.36 -29.01
N MET A 109 -0.98 5.14 -29.89
CA MET A 109 -1.00 3.99 -30.80
C MET A 109 -0.30 4.39 -32.11
N VAL A 110 0.85 3.78 -32.39
CA VAL A 110 1.56 3.97 -33.67
C VAL A 110 1.01 3.00 -34.70
N PHE A 111 0.75 3.50 -35.89
CA PHE A 111 0.30 2.74 -37.06
C PHE A 111 1.48 2.40 -37.97
N PHE A 112 1.59 1.14 -38.39
CA PHE A 112 2.62 0.66 -39.30
C PHE A 112 2.03 0.47 -40.71
N PRO A 113 2.37 1.33 -41.70
CA PRO A 113 1.75 1.29 -43.03
C PRO A 113 2.06 0.02 -43.83
N GLU A 114 3.23 -0.59 -43.63
CA GLU A 114 3.71 -1.73 -44.42
C GLU A 114 2.90 -3.01 -44.18
N ASN A 115 2.33 -3.16 -42.98
CA ASN A 115 1.69 -4.38 -42.49
C ASN A 115 0.34 -4.12 -41.81
N GLY A 116 -0.14 -2.87 -41.80
CA GLY A 116 -1.45 -2.48 -41.27
C GLY A 116 -1.61 -2.63 -39.74
N GLY A 117 -0.53 -2.93 -39.03
CA GLY A 117 -0.54 -3.17 -37.59
C GLY A 117 -0.61 -1.88 -36.77
N THR A 118 -1.12 -1.99 -35.55
CA THR A 118 -1.03 -0.91 -34.54
C THR A 118 -0.34 -1.43 -33.28
N ARG A 119 0.48 -0.60 -32.64
CA ARG A 119 1.10 -0.92 -31.35
C ARG A 119 1.06 0.28 -30.42
N LEU A 120 0.82 0.01 -29.14
CA LEU A 120 0.98 0.99 -28.08
C LEU A 120 2.48 1.26 -27.90
N VAL A 121 2.86 2.53 -27.94
CA VAL A 121 4.22 2.99 -27.65
C VAL A 121 4.17 4.08 -26.60
N GLN A 122 5.29 4.35 -25.96
CA GLN A 122 5.43 5.48 -25.04
C GLN A 122 6.38 6.51 -25.67
N VAL A 123 5.89 7.72 -25.89
CA VAL A 123 6.70 8.85 -26.37
C VAL A 123 7.05 9.72 -25.17
N LYS A 124 8.34 10.03 -25.03
CA LYS A 124 8.88 10.93 -24.00
C LYS A 124 9.64 12.05 -24.69
N ALA A 125 9.32 13.30 -24.34
CA ALA A 125 10.07 14.48 -24.71
C ALA A 125 10.74 15.03 -23.43
N LEU A 126 12.05 15.26 -23.50
CA LEU A 126 12.87 15.74 -22.39
C LEU A 126 13.50 17.08 -22.79
N GLU A 127 13.46 18.05 -21.89
CA GLU A 127 14.06 19.38 -22.04
C GLU A 127 14.71 19.77 -20.70
N GLY A 128 16.03 19.98 -20.66
CA GLY A 128 16.76 20.25 -19.42
C GLY A 128 18.23 20.58 -19.65
#